data_AF-A0ABD3QF50-F1
#
_entry.id   AF-A0ABD3QF50-F1
#
_cell.length_a   1.000
_cell.length_b   1.000
_cell.length_c   1.000
_cell.angle_alpha   90.00
_cell.angle_beta   90.00
_cell.angle_gamma   90.00
#
_symmetry.space_group_name_H-M   'P 1'
#
loop_
_entity.id
_entity.type
_entity.pdbx_description
1 polymer ?
#
loop_
_entity_poly.entity_id
_entity_poly.type
_entity_poly.pdbx_seq_one_letter_code
_entity_poly.pdbx_strand_id
1 'polypeptide(L)'
;MSKGRNTSNGMTVSFESKELERFHRCRRIIVSTYVLHWTIVLVILTYGMLQNGGDRKFVPVDPKGLVTLVQNELDQDFGEASCLKAYVDVHSLSIKDDIAFVCCTKQGPYTLGAALPDLKQYQSKLCDPRVPYFNVSMQILPFSKRLTRFPEAWILPLLPILIRLVYQLMSSIIILLKPVTQRSNRIKSPSIGSGLSSSSSSTVLEKVTLTTSGPSAIGPNTNATPQHERIRVTFQRALFYFILLNIRGWGLYIGANAIEDYAIVPWLTGNKVISPLRTDSVSDVEHNIQSSNHDCWYEDVLKAHHRNEMESKFYSDCYGRPFDFSDHIVLFLAHYLPIFVMESIYCWMFPFWVSTQQQSRNLRWFTSRACNALCNLMFLYMHVIVLHATYQTTAYFHTSAEIIVGYIITWILQLPVFYLLCYEKWSILRQFVGLPNDVLKESRRGKAM
;
A
#
# COMPACT_ATOMS: atom_id res chain seq x y z
N MET A 1 -46.25 -52.77 18.28
CA MET A 1 -45.52 -52.01 17.25
C MET A 1 -45.25 -50.61 17.78
N SER A 2 -44.05 -50.37 18.31
CA SER A 2 -43.60 -49.06 18.82
C SER A 2 -42.86 -48.34 17.70
N LYS A 3 -43.37 -47.19 17.27
CA LYS A 3 -42.80 -46.34 16.21
C LYS A 3 -41.83 -45.36 16.86
N GLY A 4 -40.58 -45.77 17.02
CA GLY A 4 -39.48 -44.90 17.48
C GLY A 4 -39.15 -43.86 16.42
N ARG A 5 -39.53 -42.61 16.65
CA ARG A 5 -39.27 -41.47 15.77
C ARG A 5 -37.93 -40.84 16.18
N ASN A 6 -36.84 -41.29 15.55
CA ASN A 6 -35.52 -40.71 15.74
C ASN A 6 -35.45 -39.31 15.09
N THR A 7 -35.61 -38.26 15.91
CA THR A 7 -35.40 -36.86 15.54
C THR A 7 -33.98 -36.44 15.92
N SER A 8 -32.97 -36.78 15.13
CA SER A 8 -31.59 -36.29 15.32
C SER A 8 -31.00 -35.53 14.13
N ASN A 9 -31.75 -35.31 13.04
CA ASN A 9 -31.23 -34.69 11.81
C ASN A 9 -31.48 -33.18 11.69
N GLY A 10 -31.94 -32.49 12.74
CA GLY A 10 -32.34 -31.08 12.66
C GLY A 10 -31.24 -30.03 12.89
N MET A 11 -30.10 -30.41 13.51
CA MET A 11 -29.15 -29.41 14.02
C MET A 11 -28.05 -29.01 13.01
N THR A 12 -27.65 -29.92 12.12
CA THR A 12 -26.56 -29.72 11.15
C THR A 12 -26.90 -28.74 10.03
N VAL A 13 -28.15 -28.73 9.56
CA VAL A 13 -28.59 -27.84 8.46
C VAL A 13 -28.53 -26.35 8.85
N SER A 14 -28.69 -26.03 10.14
CA SER A 14 -28.72 -24.63 10.60
C SER A 14 -27.35 -23.94 10.59
N PHE A 15 -26.27 -24.70 10.79
CA PHE A 15 -24.92 -24.14 10.92
C PHE A 15 -24.32 -23.76 9.57
N GLU A 16 -24.43 -24.63 8.56
CA GLU A 16 -23.94 -24.35 7.19
C GLU A 16 -24.57 -23.09 6.59
N SER A 17 -25.84 -22.81 6.89
CA SER A 17 -26.54 -21.62 6.38
C SER A 17 -25.91 -20.30 6.88
N LYS A 18 -25.48 -20.23 8.14
CA LYS A 18 -24.96 -19.00 8.77
C LYS A 18 -23.55 -18.67 8.29
N GLU A 19 -22.74 -19.68 8.05
CA GLU A 19 -21.38 -19.50 7.55
C GLU A 19 -21.37 -19.06 6.09
N LEU A 20 -22.21 -19.70 5.27
CA LEU A 20 -22.40 -19.32 3.88
C LEU A 20 -22.91 -17.88 3.77
N GLU A 21 -23.87 -17.48 4.62
CA GLU A 21 -24.36 -16.09 4.69
C GLU A 21 -23.24 -15.12 5.07
N ARG A 22 -22.42 -15.46 6.07
CA ARG A 22 -21.26 -14.63 6.49
C ARG A 22 -20.24 -14.49 5.35
N PHE A 23 -19.98 -15.57 4.62
CA PHE A 23 -19.08 -15.56 3.47
C PHE A 23 -19.62 -14.67 2.34
N HIS A 24 -20.90 -14.80 1.97
CA HIS A 24 -21.51 -13.93 0.95
C HIS A 24 -21.51 -12.45 1.37
N ARG A 25 -21.77 -12.16 2.65
CA ARG A 25 -21.70 -10.81 3.20
C ARG A 25 -20.29 -10.23 3.10
N CYS A 26 -19.29 -11.01 3.52
CA CYS A 26 -17.88 -10.67 3.37
C CYS A 26 -17.53 -10.37 1.90
N ARG A 27 -17.84 -11.29 0.98
CA ARG A 27 -17.55 -11.13 -0.44
C ARG A 27 -18.19 -9.86 -1.00
N ARG A 28 -19.45 -9.58 -0.66
CA ARG A 28 -20.14 -8.35 -1.08
C ARG A 28 -19.38 -7.10 -0.61
N ILE A 29 -18.93 -7.07 0.65
CA ILE A 29 -18.19 -5.93 1.20
C ILE A 29 -16.84 -5.75 0.53
N ILE A 30 -16.12 -6.85 0.26
CA ILE A 30 -14.84 -6.81 -0.47
C ILE A 30 -15.08 -6.23 -1.86
N VAL A 31 -16.01 -6.80 -2.62
CA VAL A 31 -16.33 -6.35 -3.99
C VAL A 31 -16.75 -4.88 -3.98
N SER A 32 -17.68 -4.48 -3.12
CA SER A 32 -18.14 -3.08 -3.04
C SER A 32 -17.03 -2.11 -2.67
N THR A 33 -16.17 -2.48 -1.70
CA THR A 33 -15.01 -1.65 -1.31
C THR A 33 -14.06 -1.49 -2.48
N TYR A 34 -13.75 -2.57 -3.21
CA TYR A 34 -12.88 -2.52 -4.38
C TYR A 34 -13.48 -1.67 -5.51
N VAL A 35 -14.76 -1.83 -5.82
CA VAL A 35 -15.44 -1.04 -6.87
C VAL A 35 -15.45 0.44 -6.51
N LEU A 36 -15.83 0.79 -5.28
CA LEU A 36 -15.81 2.17 -4.78
C LEU A 36 -14.40 2.76 -4.89
N HIS A 37 -13.42 1.99 -4.42
CA HIS A 37 -12.04 2.39 -4.45
C HIS A 37 -11.55 2.69 -5.88
N TRP A 38 -11.79 1.78 -6.82
CA TRP A 38 -11.41 1.96 -8.22
C TRP A 38 -12.11 3.15 -8.87
N THR A 39 -13.38 3.38 -8.52
CA THR A 39 -14.13 4.54 -8.99
C THR A 39 -13.47 5.84 -8.52
N ILE A 40 -13.06 5.91 -7.25
CA ILE A 40 -12.36 7.07 -6.69
C ILE A 40 -11.03 7.29 -7.41
N VAL A 41 -10.23 6.24 -7.62
CA VAL A 41 -8.96 6.35 -8.37
C VAL A 41 -9.19 6.85 -9.77
N LEU A 42 -10.16 6.29 -10.50
CA LEU A 42 -10.46 6.71 -11.86
C LEU A 42 -10.86 8.19 -11.94
N VAL A 43 -11.70 8.66 -11.00
CA VAL A 43 -12.07 10.08 -10.90
C VAL A 43 -10.84 10.95 -10.64
N ILE A 44 -9.95 10.54 -9.74
CA ILE A 44 -8.72 11.28 -9.43
C ILE A 44 -7.78 11.33 -10.63
N LEU A 45 -7.56 10.21 -11.33
CA LEU A 45 -6.72 10.16 -12.53
C LEU A 45 -7.29 11.04 -13.64
N THR A 46 -8.60 10.92 -13.89
CA THR A 46 -9.29 11.72 -14.92
C THR A 46 -9.20 13.21 -14.59
N TYR A 47 -9.43 13.59 -13.33
CA TYR A 47 -9.30 14.96 -12.90
C TYR A 47 -7.86 15.47 -13.01
N GLY A 48 -6.85 14.65 -12.70
CA GLY A 48 -5.44 14.97 -12.90
C GLY A 48 -5.09 15.21 -14.38
N MET A 49 -5.50 14.31 -15.27
CA MET A 49 -5.30 14.45 -16.73
C MET A 49 -5.98 15.71 -17.28
N LEU A 50 -7.20 16.02 -16.84
CA LEU A 50 -7.89 17.26 -17.24
C LEU A 50 -7.15 18.51 -16.76
N GLN A 51 -6.51 18.47 -15.59
CA GLN A 51 -5.73 19.59 -15.06
C GLN A 51 -4.37 19.74 -15.75
N ASN A 52 -3.79 18.66 -16.27
CA ASN A 52 -2.52 18.67 -17.00
C ASN A 52 -2.55 19.60 -18.22
N GLY A 53 -3.70 19.68 -18.90
CA GLY A 53 -3.99 20.75 -19.86
C GLY A 53 -3.24 20.67 -21.19
N GLY A 54 -2.85 19.46 -21.64
CA GLY A 54 -2.30 19.22 -22.98
C GLY A 54 -0.97 18.47 -22.99
N ASP A 55 -0.93 17.28 -22.40
CA ASP A 55 0.23 16.36 -22.35
C ASP A 55 1.54 17.01 -21.89
N ARG A 56 1.45 17.94 -20.95
CA ARG A 56 2.62 18.59 -20.33
C ARG A 56 3.31 17.63 -19.39
N LYS A 57 4.64 17.66 -19.35
CA LYS A 57 5.41 16.80 -18.45
C LYS A 57 6.55 17.57 -17.84
N PHE A 58 6.41 17.88 -16.55
CA PHE A 58 7.39 18.67 -15.82
C PHE A 58 8.46 17.77 -15.19
N VAL A 59 9.73 18.10 -15.39
CA VAL A 59 10.84 17.47 -14.67
C VAL A 59 11.52 18.48 -13.74
N PRO A 60 11.96 18.06 -12.54
CA PRO A 60 12.62 18.96 -11.60
C PRO A 60 14.07 19.23 -12.01
N VAL A 61 14.44 20.50 -12.13
CA VAL A 61 15.78 20.96 -12.56
C VAL A 61 16.54 21.66 -11.43
N ASP A 62 17.79 22.04 -11.67
CA ASP A 62 18.54 22.90 -10.76
C ASP A 62 18.01 24.35 -10.82
N PRO A 63 17.52 24.92 -9.70
CA PRO A 63 16.96 26.26 -9.70
C PRO A 63 17.97 27.35 -10.06
N LYS A 64 19.25 27.16 -9.70
CA LYS A 64 20.29 28.15 -10.00
C LYS A 64 20.64 28.15 -11.48
N GLY A 65 20.86 26.96 -12.05
CA GLY A 65 21.07 26.80 -13.48
C GLY A 65 19.94 27.42 -14.30
N LEU A 66 18.68 27.17 -13.92
CA LEU A 66 17.53 27.75 -14.63
C LEU A 66 17.50 29.29 -14.58
N VAL A 67 17.78 29.89 -13.41
CA VAL A 67 17.83 31.34 -13.27
C VAL A 67 18.90 31.94 -14.18
N THR A 68 20.10 31.35 -14.21
CA THR A 68 21.19 31.80 -15.09
C THR A 68 20.84 31.66 -16.56
N LEU A 69 20.23 30.54 -16.96
CA LEU A 69 19.81 30.31 -18.34
C LEU A 69 18.77 31.33 -18.79
N VAL A 70 17.72 31.56 -17.99
CA VAL A 70 16.67 32.52 -18.32
C VAL A 70 17.21 33.95 -18.35
N GLN A 71 18.12 34.32 -17.45
CA GLN A 71 18.74 35.64 -17.45
C GLN A 71 19.56 35.87 -18.73
N ASN A 72 20.27 34.86 -19.21
CA ASN A 72 21.09 34.96 -20.42
C ASN A 72 20.25 34.94 -21.71
N GLU A 73 19.18 34.13 -21.77
CA GLU A 73 18.41 33.90 -23.00
C GLU A 73 17.23 34.87 -23.18
N LEU A 74 16.67 35.40 -22.07
CA LEU A 74 15.47 36.23 -22.09
C LEU A 74 15.73 37.66 -21.60
N ASP A 75 16.97 37.99 -21.20
CA ASP A 75 17.34 39.28 -20.59
C ASP A 75 16.43 39.65 -19.40
N GLN A 76 15.90 38.66 -18.68
CA GLN A 76 15.01 38.86 -17.54
C GLN A 76 15.75 38.67 -16.22
N ASP A 77 15.71 39.72 -15.38
CA ASP A 77 16.20 39.65 -14.02
C ASP A 77 15.10 39.05 -13.10
N PHE A 78 15.43 37.97 -12.39
CA PHE A 78 14.55 37.41 -11.35
C PHE A 78 14.53 38.28 -10.08
N GLY A 79 15.39 39.30 -10.00
CA GLY A 79 15.54 40.16 -8.84
C GLY A 79 16.03 39.37 -7.61
N GLU A 80 15.75 39.90 -6.41
CA GLU A 80 16.10 39.25 -5.14
C GLU A 80 15.30 37.95 -4.87
N ALA A 81 14.34 37.60 -5.73
CA ALA A 81 13.48 36.43 -5.56
C ALA A 81 14.23 35.15 -5.93
N SER A 82 14.97 34.60 -4.96
CA SER A 82 15.63 33.30 -5.12
C SER A 82 14.64 32.19 -5.51
N CYS A 83 14.89 31.56 -6.66
CA CYS A 83 14.20 30.36 -7.09
C CYS A 83 14.52 29.20 -6.14
N LEU A 84 13.51 28.69 -5.42
CA LEU A 84 13.70 27.60 -4.44
C LEU A 84 13.56 26.23 -5.09
N LYS A 85 12.64 26.10 -6.04
CA LYS A 85 12.42 24.90 -6.84
C LYS A 85 12.15 25.31 -8.27
N ALA A 86 12.59 24.50 -9.21
CA ALA A 86 12.42 24.75 -10.62
C ALA A 86 11.97 23.48 -11.33
N TYR A 87 11.09 23.67 -12.30
CA TYR A 87 10.56 22.62 -13.15
C TYR A 87 10.62 23.10 -14.60
N VAL A 88 10.88 22.20 -15.54
CA VAL A 88 10.82 22.48 -16.99
C VAL A 88 9.83 21.52 -17.63
N ASP A 89 9.05 22.01 -18.59
CA ASP A 89 8.20 21.17 -19.42
C ASP A 89 9.06 20.53 -20.51
N VAL A 90 9.20 19.20 -20.47
CA VAL A 90 10.07 18.48 -21.41
C VAL A 90 9.53 18.51 -22.83
N HIS A 91 8.24 18.76 -23.01
CA HIS A 91 7.62 18.84 -24.33
C HIS A 91 7.67 20.26 -24.93
N SER A 92 8.20 21.25 -24.21
CA SER A 92 8.44 22.56 -24.83
C SER A 92 9.62 22.48 -25.81
N LEU A 93 9.48 23.19 -26.93
CA LEU A 93 10.49 23.29 -27.98
C LEU A 93 11.54 24.35 -27.64
N SER A 94 11.15 25.38 -26.87
CA SER A 94 12.03 26.48 -26.47
C SER A 94 11.73 26.97 -25.05
N ILE A 95 12.70 27.66 -24.46
CA ILE A 95 12.52 28.44 -23.22
C ILE A 95 11.50 29.58 -23.36
N LYS A 96 11.23 30.00 -24.61
CA LYS A 96 10.27 31.05 -24.96
C LYS A 96 8.83 30.57 -25.01
N ASP A 97 8.60 29.26 -25.00
CA ASP A 97 7.25 28.71 -25.05
C ASP A 97 6.49 29.04 -23.76
N ASP A 98 5.18 29.19 -23.90
CA ASP A 98 4.32 29.38 -22.74
C ASP A 98 4.51 28.20 -21.78
N ILE A 99 4.90 28.49 -20.53
CA ILE A 99 5.07 27.49 -19.47
C ILE A 99 6.23 26.51 -19.72
N ALA A 100 7.21 26.89 -20.55
CA ALA A 100 8.43 26.11 -20.72
C ALA A 100 9.12 25.79 -19.38
N PHE A 101 8.98 26.67 -18.39
CA PHE A 101 9.47 26.44 -17.04
C PHE A 101 8.57 27.04 -15.96
N VAL A 102 8.75 26.55 -14.74
CA VAL A 102 8.12 27.08 -13.53
C VAL A 102 9.18 27.24 -12.45
N CYS A 103 9.37 28.48 -12.00
CA CYS A 103 10.23 28.78 -10.87
C CYS A 103 9.37 29.08 -9.62
N CYS A 104 9.57 28.32 -8.56
CA CYS A 104 8.85 28.44 -7.30
C CYS A 104 9.66 29.26 -6.29
N THR A 105 9.13 30.42 -5.89
CA THR A 105 9.74 31.31 -4.89
C THR A 105 9.01 31.23 -3.55
N LYS A 106 9.49 31.96 -2.53
CA LYS A 106 8.76 32.10 -1.25
C LYS A 106 7.41 32.82 -1.40
N GLN A 107 7.29 33.70 -2.40
CA GLN A 107 6.12 34.55 -2.62
C GLN A 107 5.09 33.89 -3.53
N GLY A 108 5.46 32.81 -4.22
CA GLY A 108 4.61 32.10 -5.18
C GLY A 108 5.39 31.68 -6.43
N PRO A 109 4.69 31.15 -7.46
CA PRO A 109 5.30 30.90 -8.75
C PRO A 109 5.73 32.24 -9.39
N TYR A 110 6.95 32.29 -9.92
CA TYR A 110 7.39 33.37 -10.78
C TYR A 110 6.76 33.17 -12.17
N THR A 111 6.11 34.21 -12.69
CA THR A 111 5.44 34.18 -13.98
C THR A 111 6.14 35.13 -14.93
N LEU A 112 6.60 34.62 -16.09
CA LEU A 112 7.07 35.45 -17.18
C LEU A 112 5.87 36.25 -17.75
N GLY A 113 5.91 37.57 -17.66
CA GLY A 113 4.88 38.44 -18.23
C GLY A 113 3.47 38.29 -17.64
N ALA A 114 2.46 38.75 -18.39
CA ALA A 114 1.06 38.70 -18.00
C ALA A 114 0.45 37.31 -18.23
N ALA A 115 0.90 36.31 -17.47
CA ALA A 115 0.33 34.96 -17.53
C ALA A 115 -1.19 34.98 -17.27
N LEU A 116 -1.93 34.21 -18.07
CA LEU A 116 -3.37 33.99 -17.91
C LEU A 116 -3.69 33.54 -16.46
N PRO A 117 -4.83 33.97 -15.87
CA PRO A 117 -5.18 33.63 -14.49
C PRO A 117 -5.17 32.11 -14.20
N ASP A 118 -5.68 31.31 -15.14
CA ASP A 118 -5.74 29.85 -15.00
C ASP A 118 -4.33 29.23 -14.93
N LEU A 119 -3.39 29.81 -15.70
CA LEU A 119 -2.00 29.39 -15.68
C LEU A 119 -1.32 29.71 -14.36
N LYS A 120 -1.55 30.90 -13.81
CA LYS A 120 -1.04 31.27 -12.48
C LYS A 120 -1.53 30.30 -11.41
N GLN A 121 -2.80 29.88 -11.50
CA GLN A 121 -3.35 28.88 -10.58
C GLN A 121 -2.68 27.52 -10.75
N TYR A 122 -2.45 27.08 -11.99
CA TYR A 122 -1.76 25.82 -12.29
C TYR A 122 -0.34 25.80 -11.71
N GLN A 123 0.46 26.84 -11.96
CA GLN A 123 1.82 26.98 -11.44
C GLN A 123 1.85 27.08 -9.91
N SER A 124 0.87 27.77 -9.31
CA SER A 124 0.76 27.87 -7.85
C SER A 124 0.54 26.51 -7.21
N LYS A 125 -0.33 25.68 -7.80
CA LYS A 125 -0.59 24.31 -7.34
C LYS A 125 0.63 23.39 -7.53
N LEU A 126 1.45 23.59 -8.56
CA LEU A 126 2.71 22.86 -8.75
C LEU A 126 3.75 23.23 -7.67
N CYS A 127 3.88 24.52 -7.36
CA CYS A 127 4.86 25.01 -6.38
C CYS A 127 4.50 24.71 -4.92
N ASP A 128 3.22 24.83 -4.58
CA ASP A 128 2.67 24.50 -3.27
C ASP A 128 1.49 23.52 -3.43
N PRO A 129 1.78 22.22 -3.58
CA PRO A 129 0.72 21.22 -3.72
C PRO A 129 -0.11 21.18 -2.44
N ARG A 130 -1.38 21.54 -2.54
CA ARG A 130 -2.35 21.53 -1.43
C ARG A 130 -3.35 20.40 -1.58
N VAL A 131 -3.77 19.83 -0.46
CA VAL A 131 -4.88 18.86 -0.46
C VAL A 131 -6.16 19.60 -0.83
N PRO A 132 -6.90 19.15 -1.87
CA PRO A 132 -8.16 19.77 -2.24
C PRO A 132 -9.13 19.74 -1.05
N TYR A 133 -10.01 20.73 -0.96
CA TYR A 133 -10.98 20.97 0.14
C TYR A 133 -10.39 21.45 1.47
N PHE A 134 -9.26 20.91 1.92
CA PHE A 134 -8.67 21.31 3.21
C PHE A 134 -7.75 22.53 3.12
N ASN A 135 -7.27 22.87 1.91
CA ASN A 135 -6.31 23.95 1.67
C ASN A 135 -5.03 23.84 2.53
N VAL A 136 -4.68 22.62 2.93
CA VAL A 136 -3.46 22.32 3.70
C VAL A 136 -2.34 21.97 2.71
N SER A 137 -1.21 22.65 2.84
CA SER A 137 0.00 22.31 2.07
C SER A 137 0.44 20.90 2.39
N MET A 138 0.66 20.08 1.35
CA MET A 138 1.22 18.75 1.50
C MET A 138 2.57 18.79 2.20
N GLN A 139 3.31 19.88 2.09
CA GLN A 139 4.63 20.01 2.72
C GLN A 139 4.59 19.93 4.26
N ILE A 140 3.42 20.20 4.86
CA ILE A 140 3.17 20.14 6.30
C ILE A 140 2.78 18.72 6.73
N LEU A 141 2.18 17.93 5.82
CA LEU A 141 1.72 16.59 6.15
C LEU A 141 2.90 15.64 6.37
N PRO A 142 2.93 14.88 7.49
CA PRO A 142 3.94 13.87 7.68
C PRO A 142 3.86 12.82 6.56
N PHE A 143 5.02 12.35 6.12
CA PHE A 143 5.24 11.36 5.05
C PHE A 143 5.03 11.83 3.60
N SER A 144 4.43 12.99 3.34
CA SER A 144 4.21 13.49 1.97
C SER A 144 5.50 13.58 1.15
N LYS A 145 6.53 14.24 1.72
CA LYS A 145 7.86 14.41 1.10
C LYS A 145 8.68 13.11 1.04
N ARG A 146 8.23 12.06 1.72
CA ARG A 146 8.96 10.80 1.85
C ARG A 146 8.38 9.69 0.98
N LEU A 147 7.16 9.83 0.46
CA LEU A 147 6.54 8.80 -0.39
C LEU A 147 7.32 8.47 -1.66
N THR A 148 8.11 9.42 -2.17
CA THR A 148 8.97 9.21 -3.33
C THR A 148 10.32 8.59 -2.98
N ARG A 149 10.66 8.44 -1.69
CA ARG A 149 11.89 7.79 -1.27
C ARG A 149 11.68 6.29 -1.20
N PHE A 150 12.62 5.55 -1.78
CA PHE A 150 12.55 4.10 -1.90
C PHE A 150 12.21 3.36 -0.58
N PRO A 151 12.90 3.58 0.56
CA PRO A 151 12.59 2.79 1.76
C PRO A 151 11.18 3.07 2.28
N GLU A 152 10.72 4.32 2.23
CA GLU A 152 9.37 4.69 2.65
C GLU A 152 8.30 4.18 1.68
N ALA A 153 8.53 4.21 0.37
CA ALA A 153 7.64 3.63 -0.63
C ALA A 153 7.40 2.12 -0.39
N TRP A 154 8.36 1.42 0.21
CA TRP A 154 8.26 0.00 0.56
C TRP A 154 7.67 -0.25 1.95
N ILE A 155 8.05 0.54 2.94
CA ILE A 155 7.63 0.35 4.33
C ILE A 155 6.19 0.84 4.55
N LEU A 156 5.80 1.97 3.95
CA LEU A 156 4.48 2.56 4.16
C LEU A 156 3.31 1.64 3.74
N PRO A 157 3.37 0.92 2.59
CA PRO A 157 2.36 -0.09 2.28
C PRO A 157 2.27 -1.23 3.30
N LEU A 158 3.39 -1.56 3.96
CA LEU A 158 3.46 -2.62 4.97
C LEU A 158 3.07 -2.14 6.38
N LEU A 159 2.96 -0.83 6.61
CA LEU A 159 2.61 -0.28 7.92
C LEU A 159 1.36 -0.93 8.57
N PRO A 160 0.24 -1.18 7.86
CA PRO A 160 -0.92 -1.85 8.44
C PRO A 160 -0.60 -3.21 9.06
N ILE A 161 0.15 -4.05 8.31
CA ILE A 161 0.49 -5.40 8.75
C ILE A 161 1.58 -5.39 9.83
N LEU A 162 2.51 -4.43 9.78
CA LEU A 162 3.52 -4.24 10.80
C LEU A 162 2.91 -3.83 12.14
N ILE A 163 1.97 -2.87 12.15
CA ILE A 163 1.25 -2.47 13.37
C ILE A 163 0.52 -3.67 13.97
N ARG A 164 -0.16 -4.46 13.13
CA ARG A 164 -0.84 -5.67 13.58
C ARG A 164 0.13 -6.68 14.17
N LEU A 165 1.27 -6.93 13.53
CA LEU A 165 2.29 -7.85 14.01
C LEU A 165 2.83 -7.41 15.37
N VAL A 166 3.19 -6.12 15.51
CA VAL A 166 3.64 -5.53 16.78
C VAL A 166 2.59 -5.72 17.86
N TYR A 167 1.32 -5.44 17.57
CA TYR A 167 0.24 -5.65 18.52
C TYR A 167 0.13 -7.12 18.97
N GLN A 168 0.17 -8.07 18.03
CA GLN A 168 0.08 -9.49 18.34
C GLN A 168 1.27 -10.00 19.17
N LEU A 169 2.48 -9.52 18.86
CA LEU A 169 3.69 -9.82 19.63
C LEU A 169 3.60 -9.25 21.05
N MET A 170 3.21 -7.98 21.19
CA MET A 170 3.03 -7.34 22.49
C MET A 170 1.95 -8.05 23.31
N SER A 171 0.81 -8.42 22.69
CA SER A 171 -0.23 -9.20 23.36
C SER A 171 0.28 -10.57 23.82
N SER A 172 1.16 -11.20 23.06
CA SER A 172 1.73 -12.51 23.42
C SER A 172 2.72 -12.38 24.57
N ILE A 173 3.59 -11.35 24.55
CA ILE A 173 4.50 -11.04 25.65
C ILE A 173 3.72 -10.77 26.94
N ILE A 174 2.65 -9.98 26.88
CA ILE A 174 1.79 -9.71 28.05
C ILE A 174 1.18 -11.00 28.61
N ILE A 175 0.72 -11.92 27.75
CA ILE A 175 0.19 -13.22 28.20
C ILE A 175 1.28 -14.07 28.87
N LEU A 176 2.50 -14.05 28.33
CA LEU A 176 3.65 -14.78 28.89
C LEU A 176 4.14 -14.19 30.23
N LEU A 177 3.97 -12.89 30.47
CA LEU A 177 4.37 -12.23 31.72
C LEU A 177 3.33 -12.34 32.86
N LYS A 178 2.06 -12.64 32.55
CA LYS A 178 0.99 -12.80 33.56
C LYS A 178 1.27 -13.88 34.63
N PRO A 179 1.79 -15.08 34.29
CA PRO A 179 2.11 -16.10 35.29
C PRO A 179 3.19 -15.65 36.27
N VAL A 180 4.18 -14.85 35.81
CA VAL A 180 5.28 -14.36 36.64
C VAL A 180 4.76 -13.41 37.73
N THR A 181 3.83 -12.52 37.37
CA THR A 181 3.19 -11.59 38.32
C THR A 181 2.22 -12.28 39.28
N GLN A 182 1.45 -13.27 38.81
CA GLN A 182 0.55 -14.04 39.70
C GLN A 182 1.30 -14.93 40.69
N ARG A 183 2.44 -15.52 40.31
CA ARG A 183 3.23 -16.36 41.21
C ARG A 183 3.87 -15.55 42.35
N SER A 184 4.23 -14.29 42.11
CA SER A 184 4.76 -13.38 43.14
C SER A 184 3.74 -13.10 44.25
N ASN A 185 2.46 -12.91 43.90
CA ASN A 185 1.42 -12.60 44.89
C ASN A 185 0.99 -13.78 45.77
N ARG A 186 1.34 -15.03 45.41
CA ARG A 186 0.95 -16.23 46.19
C ARG A 186 1.92 -16.59 47.32
N ILE A 187 3.10 -15.94 47.39
CA ILE A 187 4.17 -16.32 48.36
C ILE A 187 4.14 -15.44 49.63
N LYS A 188 3.37 -14.35 49.68
CA LYS A 188 3.26 -13.50 50.88
C LYS A 188 1.97 -13.76 51.64
N SER A 189 1.94 -14.83 52.41
CA SER A 189 1.13 -14.95 53.64
C SER A 189 1.73 -16.04 54.52
N PRO A 190 2.84 -15.79 55.25
CA PRO A 190 3.12 -16.57 56.43
C PRO A 190 1.99 -16.27 57.43
N SER A 191 1.06 -17.21 57.57
CA SER A 191 0.15 -17.22 58.71
C SER A 191 1.00 -17.44 59.96
N ILE A 192 1.46 -16.36 60.58
CA ILE A 192 1.88 -16.35 61.97
C ILE A 192 0.59 -16.50 62.78
N GLY A 193 0.10 -17.74 62.84
CA GLY A 193 -0.89 -18.18 63.79
C GLY A 193 -0.16 -18.53 65.08
N SER A 194 0.00 -17.54 65.95
CA SER A 194 0.12 -17.77 67.39
C SER A 194 -1.22 -18.34 67.89
N GLY A 195 -1.24 -19.56 68.43
CA GLY A 195 -2.44 -20.06 69.12
C GLY A 195 -2.48 -21.56 69.38
N LEU A 196 -2.26 -21.92 70.64
CA LEU A 196 -2.33 -23.24 71.28
C LEU A 196 -3.60 -24.08 71.05
N SER A 197 -3.40 -25.39 71.22
CA SER A 197 -4.30 -26.42 71.81
C SER A 197 -5.58 -26.83 71.05
N SER A 198 -5.67 -28.08 70.62
CA SER A 198 -6.17 -29.19 71.46
C SER A 198 -6.42 -30.44 70.62
N SER A 199 -6.13 -31.57 71.25
CA SER A 199 -6.29 -32.95 70.80
C SER A 199 -7.71 -33.31 70.34
N SER A 200 -7.84 -34.07 69.25
CA SER A 200 -8.58 -35.35 69.28
C SER A 200 -8.40 -36.18 68.01
N SER A 201 -8.03 -37.43 68.28
CA SER A 201 -8.05 -38.62 67.44
C SER A 201 -9.29 -38.77 66.55
N SER A 202 -9.08 -39.06 65.26
CA SER A 202 -9.76 -40.20 64.63
C SER A 202 -9.00 -40.65 63.38
N THR A 203 -8.65 -41.93 63.39
CA THR A 203 -8.05 -42.69 62.30
C THR A 203 -9.08 -42.92 61.20
N VAL A 204 -8.89 -42.29 60.04
CA VAL A 204 -9.57 -42.70 58.79
C VAL A 204 -8.48 -43.13 57.81
N LEU A 205 -8.32 -44.45 57.73
CA LEU A 205 -7.48 -45.15 56.76
C LEU A 205 -8.13 -45.01 55.38
N GLU A 206 -7.83 -43.93 54.68
CA GLU A 206 -8.29 -43.73 53.31
C GLU A 206 -7.43 -44.59 52.36
N LYS A 207 -8.09 -45.61 51.82
CA LYS A 207 -7.56 -46.61 50.89
C LYS A 207 -7.00 -45.94 49.63
N VAL A 208 -5.69 -45.76 49.60
CA VAL A 208 -4.92 -45.36 48.41
C VAL A 208 -5.13 -46.41 47.32
N THR A 209 -6.08 -46.14 46.44
CA THR A 209 -6.35 -46.96 45.27
C THR A 209 -5.34 -46.52 44.20
N LEU A 210 -4.20 -47.23 44.13
CA LEU A 210 -3.27 -47.14 43.01
C LEU A 210 -4.02 -47.56 41.74
N THR A 211 -4.64 -46.60 41.07
CA THR A 211 -5.12 -46.75 39.71
C THR A 211 -3.90 -46.67 38.81
N THR A 212 -3.42 -47.83 38.41
CA THR A 212 -2.39 -48.02 37.39
C THR A 212 -2.88 -47.35 36.10
N SER A 213 -2.49 -46.09 35.91
CA SER A 213 -2.75 -45.34 34.69
C SER A 213 -1.99 -46.03 33.56
N GLY A 214 -2.71 -46.75 32.70
CA GLY A 214 -2.16 -47.28 31.46
C GLY A 214 -1.54 -46.14 30.63
N PRO A 215 -0.52 -46.43 29.80
CA PRO A 215 0.11 -45.46 28.93
C PRO A 215 -0.95 -44.95 27.95
N SER A 216 -1.58 -43.85 28.33
CA SER A 216 -2.50 -43.11 27.49
C SER A 216 -1.68 -42.67 26.30
N ALA A 217 -2.02 -43.20 25.13
CA ALA A 217 -1.36 -42.90 23.88
C ALA A 217 -1.09 -41.39 23.83
N ILE A 218 0.20 -41.04 23.78
CA ILE A 218 0.67 -39.68 23.60
C ILE A 218 0.29 -39.31 22.17
N GLY A 219 -1.00 -39.04 21.97
CA GLY A 219 -1.46 -38.33 20.78
C GLY A 219 -0.68 -37.01 20.76
N PRO A 220 -0.15 -36.60 19.60
CA PRO A 220 0.62 -35.36 19.51
C PRO A 220 -0.27 -34.21 20.00
N ASN A 221 -0.05 -33.78 21.25
CA ASN A 221 -0.68 -32.64 21.90
C ASN A 221 -0.16 -31.37 21.22
N THR A 222 -0.52 -31.15 19.96
CA THR A 222 -0.33 -29.88 19.28
C THR A 222 -1.43 -28.93 19.74
N ASN A 223 -1.44 -28.60 21.03
CA ASN A 223 -2.21 -27.49 21.57
C ASN A 223 -1.48 -26.19 21.23
N ALA A 224 -1.25 -25.94 19.94
CA ALA A 224 -0.75 -24.65 19.49
C ALA A 224 -1.74 -23.60 19.98
N THR A 225 -1.26 -22.67 20.80
CA THR A 225 -2.16 -21.65 21.35
C THR A 225 -2.75 -20.84 20.20
N PRO A 226 -4.03 -20.42 20.26
CA PRO A 226 -4.67 -19.63 19.21
C PRO A 226 -3.90 -18.35 18.82
N GLN A 227 -3.04 -17.85 19.71
CA GLN A 227 -2.15 -16.71 19.43
C GLN A 227 -1.04 -17.05 18.43
N HIS A 228 -0.44 -18.25 18.54
CA HIS A 228 0.61 -18.69 17.63
C HIS A 228 0.09 -18.80 16.19
N GLU A 229 -1.14 -19.31 16.01
CA GLU A 229 -1.78 -19.36 14.70
C GLU A 229 -2.03 -17.96 14.13
N ARG A 230 -2.48 -17.00 14.95
CA ARG A 230 -2.67 -15.60 14.51
C ARG A 230 -1.37 -14.95 14.07
N ILE A 231 -0.28 -15.14 14.82
CA ILE A 231 1.04 -14.59 14.47
C ILE A 231 1.53 -15.24 13.18
N ARG A 232 1.43 -16.57 13.06
CA ARG A 232 1.80 -17.30 11.84
C ARG A 232 1.06 -16.77 10.62
N VAL A 233 -0.25 -16.58 10.71
CA VAL A 233 -1.08 -16.04 9.63
C VAL A 233 -0.64 -14.62 9.24
N THR A 234 -0.39 -13.74 10.22
CA THR A 234 0.12 -12.40 9.94
C THR A 234 1.49 -12.46 9.28
N PHE A 235 2.40 -13.34 9.72
CA PHE A 235 3.71 -13.48 9.11
C PHE A 235 3.64 -14.01 7.67
N GLN A 236 2.77 -15.00 7.40
CA GLN A 236 2.50 -15.50 6.05
C GLN A 236 2.02 -14.38 5.12
N ARG A 237 1.12 -13.52 5.60
CA ARG A 237 0.64 -12.35 4.86
C ARG A 237 1.75 -11.32 4.62
N ALA A 238 2.58 -11.06 5.63
CA ALA A 238 3.70 -10.13 5.51
C ALA A 238 4.71 -10.61 4.48
N LEU A 239 5.02 -11.91 4.49
CA LEU A 239 5.87 -12.54 3.50
C LEU A 239 5.24 -12.48 2.10
N PHE A 240 3.93 -12.77 1.98
CA PHE A 240 3.22 -12.65 0.71
C PHE A 240 3.28 -11.23 0.16
N TYR A 241 3.04 -10.21 0.99
CA TYR A 241 3.15 -8.82 0.57
C TYR A 241 4.57 -8.41 0.23
N PHE A 242 5.56 -8.86 0.99
CA PHE A 242 6.95 -8.64 0.65
C PHE A 242 7.30 -9.24 -0.72
N ILE A 243 6.91 -10.49 -0.99
CA ILE A 243 7.10 -11.13 -2.29
C ILE A 243 6.35 -10.34 -3.38
N LEU A 244 5.11 -9.93 -3.13
CA LEU A 244 4.31 -9.17 -4.08
C LEU A 244 4.94 -7.79 -4.39
N LEU A 245 5.43 -7.09 -3.37
CA LEU A 245 6.15 -5.82 -3.52
C LEU A 245 7.46 -6.01 -4.31
N ASN A 246 8.17 -7.12 -4.11
CA ASN A 246 9.37 -7.44 -4.88
C ASN A 246 9.04 -7.82 -6.32
N ILE A 247 8.07 -8.70 -6.57
CA ILE A 247 7.65 -9.06 -7.94
C ILE A 247 7.19 -7.81 -8.69
N ARG A 248 6.44 -6.92 -8.03
CA ARG A 248 6.00 -5.67 -8.66
C ARG A 248 7.14 -4.68 -8.80
N GLY A 249 7.96 -4.50 -7.76
CA GLY A 249 9.08 -3.58 -7.79
C GLY A 249 10.10 -4.00 -8.84
N TRP A 250 10.70 -5.16 -8.70
CA TRP A 250 11.71 -5.65 -9.64
C TRP A 250 11.11 -6.05 -10.98
N GLY A 251 10.02 -6.82 -10.98
CA GLY A 251 9.45 -7.37 -12.20
C GLY A 251 8.76 -6.35 -13.09
N LEU A 252 8.19 -5.27 -12.54
CA LEU A 252 7.64 -4.19 -13.38
C LEU A 252 8.65 -3.09 -13.60
N TYR A 253 9.37 -2.64 -12.58
CA TYR A 253 10.28 -1.51 -12.78
C TYR A 253 11.44 -1.89 -13.70
N ILE A 254 12.06 -3.06 -13.48
CA ILE A 254 13.14 -3.52 -14.34
C ILE A 254 12.58 -4.29 -15.54
N GLY A 255 11.59 -5.13 -15.30
CA GLY A 255 11.04 -5.98 -16.35
C GLY A 255 10.15 -5.26 -17.35
N ALA A 256 9.36 -4.24 -16.98
CA ALA A 256 8.55 -3.49 -17.95
C ALA A 256 9.43 -2.61 -18.82
N ASN A 257 10.44 -1.95 -18.26
CA ASN A 257 11.45 -1.24 -19.05
C ASN A 257 12.13 -2.19 -20.05
N ALA A 258 12.52 -3.38 -19.59
CA ALA A 258 13.06 -4.39 -20.50
C ALA A 258 12.03 -4.84 -21.57
N ILE A 259 10.77 -5.10 -21.20
CA ILE A 259 9.73 -5.51 -22.16
C ILE A 259 9.44 -4.41 -23.18
N GLU A 260 9.48 -3.16 -22.79
CA GLU A 260 9.37 -2.02 -23.71
C GLU A 260 10.50 -2.03 -24.72
N ASP A 261 11.73 -2.08 -24.23
CA ASP A 261 12.93 -2.10 -25.05
C ASP A 261 12.96 -3.32 -26.00
N TYR A 262 12.54 -4.49 -25.53
CA TYR A 262 12.66 -5.75 -26.28
C TYR A 262 11.44 -6.15 -27.11
N ALA A 263 10.23 -5.74 -26.72
CA ALA A 263 9.00 -6.24 -27.32
C ALA A 263 8.08 -5.12 -27.84
N ILE A 264 7.77 -4.12 -27.02
CA ILE A 264 6.75 -3.12 -27.39
C ILE A 264 7.29 -2.15 -28.43
N VAL A 265 8.46 -1.54 -28.20
CA VAL A 265 9.04 -0.59 -29.15
C VAL A 265 9.33 -1.24 -30.50
N PRO A 266 9.98 -2.43 -30.58
CA PRO A 266 10.20 -3.10 -31.87
C PRO A 266 8.90 -3.49 -32.58
N TRP A 267 7.87 -3.90 -31.83
CA TRP A 267 6.60 -4.33 -32.42
C TRP A 267 5.80 -3.16 -32.99
N LEU A 268 5.79 -2.02 -32.30
CA LEU A 268 5.06 -0.82 -32.74
C LEU A 268 5.78 -0.05 -33.85
N THR A 269 7.12 0.04 -33.80
CA THR A 269 7.90 0.77 -34.80
C THR A 269 8.19 -0.03 -36.07
N GLY A 270 8.07 -1.36 -36.01
CA GLY A 270 8.50 -2.25 -37.09
C GLY A 270 10.03 -2.31 -37.28
N ASN A 271 10.79 -1.56 -36.48
CA ASN A 271 12.24 -1.58 -36.50
C ASN A 271 12.74 -2.73 -35.61
N LYS A 272 13.42 -3.72 -36.22
CA LYS A 272 14.22 -4.66 -35.46
C LYS A 272 15.35 -3.88 -34.80
N VAL A 273 15.26 -3.70 -33.50
CA VAL A 273 16.31 -3.12 -32.66
C VAL A 273 17.52 -4.06 -32.73
N ILE A 274 18.53 -3.72 -33.54
CA ILE A 274 19.78 -4.51 -33.68
C ILE A 274 20.73 -4.24 -32.50
N SER A 275 20.45 -3.24 -31.64
CA SER A 275 21.21 -2.96 -30.42
C SER A 275 20.31 -2.52 -29.27
N PRO A 276 20.44 -3.07 -28.03
CA PRO A 276 19.45 -2.94 -26.93
C PRO A 276 19.30 -1.55 -26.29
N LEU A 277 19.73 -0.48 -26.96
CA LEU A 277 19.93 0.84 -26.36
C LEU A 277 19.42 2.00 -27.24
N ARG A 278 18.68 1.71 -28.31
CA ARG A 278 18.14 2.75 -29.19
C ARG A 278 16.65 2.54 -29.38
N THR A 279 15.87 3.26 -28.59
CA THR A 279 14.42 3.41 -28.74
C THR A 279 14.18 4.78 -29.36
N ASP A 280 14.15 4.86 -30.69
CA ASP A 280 13.61 6.06 -31.34
C ASP A 280 12.09 6.06 -31.05
N SER A 281 11.60 7.08 -30.33
CA SER A 281 10.23 7.12 -29.80
C SER A 281 9.18 7.17 -30.92
N VAL A 282 8.08 6.43 -30.77
CA VAL A 282 7.00 6.35 -31.78
C VAL A 282 6.21 7.66 -31.87
N SER A 283 6.31 8.56 -30.88
CA SER A 283 5.66 9.87 -30.94
C SER A 283 6.28 10.81 -31.97
N ASP A 284 7.49 10.54 -32.45
CA ASP A 284 8.15 11.38 -33.45
C ASP A 284 7.73 11.04 -34.89
N VAL A 285 6.97 9.95 -35.10
CA VAL A 285 6.53 9.54 -36.45
C VAL A 285 5.48 10.48 -37.05
N GLU A 286 4.73 11.23 -36.23
CA GLU A 286 3.79 12.26 -36.72
C GLU A 286 4.40 13.67 -36.80
N HIS A 287 5.58 13.87 -36.21
CA HIS A 287 6.35 15.10 -36.36
C HIS A 287 7.58 14.80 -37.20
N ASN A 288 7.36 14.80 -38.52
CA ASN A 288 8.37 14.77 -39.59
C ASN A 288 9.24 16.07 -39.60
N ILE A 289 9.65 16.51 -38.41
CA ILE A 289 10.52 17.62 -38.15
C ILE A 289 11.94 17.08 -38.29
N GLN A 290 12.43 17.06 -39.53
CA GLN A 290 13.85 17.02 -39.85
C GLN A 290 14.55 18.30 -39.33
N SER A 291 14.45 18.59 -38.03
CA SER A 291 15.14 19.71 -37.38
C SER A 291 16.55 19.28 -37.07
N SER A 292 17.48 19.81 -37.83
CA SER A 292 18.92 19.60 -37.79
C SER A 292 19.62 20.16 -36.54
N ASN A 293 19.02 20.09 -35.35
CA ASN A 293 19.66 20.28 -34.05
C ASN A 293 18.71 19.73 -32.98
N HIS A 294 19.02 18.54 -32.46
CA HIS A 294 18.28 17.86 -31.38
C HIS A 294 18.62 18.43 -29.99
N ASP A 295 18.99 19.71 -29.90
CA ASP A 295 19.53 20.27 -28.67
C ASP A 295 18.41 20.47 -27.66
N CYS A 296 18.48 19.73 -26.57
CA CYS A 296 17.57 19.81 -25.45
C CYS A 296 17.86 21.10 -24.69
N TRP A 297 17.08 22.16 -24.92
CA TRP A 297 17.36 23.50 -24.39
C TRP A 297 17.53 23.55 -22.86
N TYR A 298 17.00 22.55 -22.13
CA TYR A 298 17.08 22.45 -20.67
C TYR A 298 18.18 21.52 -20.15
N GLU A 299 19.02 20.94 -21.01
CA GLU A 299 20.07 19.98 -20.63
C GLU A 299 21.03 20.56 -19.57
N ASP A 300 21.47 21.80 -19.78
CA ASP A 300 22.41 22.51 -18.89
C ASP A 300 21.82 22.86 -17.53
N VAL A 301 20.50 22.76 -17.36
CA VAL A 301 19.83 23.03 -16.09
C VAL A 301 19.38 21.75 -15.40
N LEU A 302 19.52 20.59 -16.05
CA LEU A 302 19.27 19.30 -15.41
C LEU A 302 20.17 19.13 -14.19
N LYS A 303 19.62 18.46 -13.17
CA LYS A 303 20.39 18.04 -12.00
C LYS A 303 21.50 17.09 -12.45
N ALA A 304 22.65 17.14 -11.76
CA ALA A 304 23.84 16.38 -12.14
C ALA A 304 23.57 14.88 -12.43
N HIS A 305 22.74 14.21 -11.63
CA HIS A 305 22.42 12.79 -11.88
C HIS A 305 21.56 12.57 -13.13
N HIS A 306 20.60 13.45 -13.44
CA HIS A 306 19.82 13.37 -14.69
C HIS A 306 20.69 13.67 -15.91
N ARG A 307 21.61 14.64 -15.78
CA ARG A 307 22.58 14.96 -16.83
C ARG A 307 23.52 13.78 -17.10
N ASN A 308 24.10 13.20 -16.05
CA ASN A 308 24.94 12.01 -16.18
C ASN A 308 24.16 10.84 -16.79
N GLU A 309 22.87 10.69 -16.49
CA GLU A 309 22.02 9.66 -17.10
C GLU A 309 21.82 9.90 -18.60
N MET A 310 21.61 11.15 -19.00
CA MET A 310 21.52 11.58 -20.40
C MET A 310 22.85 11.40 -21.15
N GLU A 311 23.99 11.71 -20.53
CA GLU A 311 25.33 11.56 -21.14
C GLU A 311 25.80 10.10 -21.21
N SER A 312 25.52 9.30 -20.17
CA SER A 312 26.06 7.94 -20.03
C SER A 312 25.38 6.92 -20.92
N LYS A 313 24.11 7.15 -21.23
CA LYS A 313 23.36 6.33 -22.14
C LYS A 313 23.41 7.04 -23.50
N PHE A 314 23.78 6.36 -24.58
CA PHE A 314 23.81 6.90 -25.95
C PHE A 314 22.41 7.28 -26.50
N TYR A 315 21.58 7.98 -25.72
CA TYR A 315 20.26 8.44 -26.13
C TYR A 315 20.43 9.69 -26.99
N SER A 316 19.76 9.70 -28.13
CA SER A 316 19.53 10.90 -28.93
C SER A 316 18.48 11.84 -28.33
N ASP A 317 17.81 11.40 -27.26
CA ASP A 317 16.57 12.00 -26.80
C ASP A 317 16.77 12.77 -25.49
N CYS A 318 16.03 13.86 -25.33
CA CYS A 318 16.09 14.69 -24.14
C CYS A 318 15.60 13.96 -22.90
N TYR A 319 16.30 14.13 -21.77
CA TYR A 319 15.89 13.55 -20.50
C TYR A 319 14.43 13.86 -20.16
N GLY A 320 13.64 12.82 -19.88
CA GLY A 320 12.23 12.92 -19.50
C GLY A 320 11.23 13.04 -20.65
N ARG A 321 11.67 13.28 -21.91
CA ARG A 321 10.78 13.21 -23.08
C ARG A 321 10.31 11.79 -23.42
N PRO A 322 11.17 10.75 -23.36
CA PRO A 322 10.72 9.40 -23.66
C PRO A 322 9.53 8.99 -22.80
N PHE A 323 8.71 8.12 -23.37
CA PHE A 323 7.60 7.50 -22.68
C PHE A 323 8.12 6.78 -21.43
N ASP A 324 7.57 7.16 -20.28
CA ASP A 324 7.80 6.47 -19.01
C ASP A 324 6.48 5.81 -18.61
N PHE A 325 6.47 4.51 -18.29
CA PHE A 325 5.28 3.78 -17.85
C PHE A 325 4.60 4.33 -16.59
N SER A 326 5.05 5.49 -16.13
CA SER A 326 4.65 6.13 -14.91
C SER A 326 4.87 5.17 -13.77
N ASP A 327 6.14 4.85 -13.57
CA ASP A 327 6.64 4.10 -12.44
C ASP A 327 5.96 4.54 -11.13
N HIS A 328 5.73 5.84 -10.94
CA HIS A 328 5.00 6.40 -9.81
C HIS A 328 3.52 6.02 -9.78
N ILE A 329 2.78 6.07 -10.89
CA ILE A 329 1.37 5.65 -10.94
C ILE A 329 1.26 4.14 -10.72
N VAL A 330 2.12 3.35 -11.35
CA VAL A 330 2.19 1.90 -11.14
C VAL A 330 2.58 1.60 -9.69
N LEU A 331 3.55 2.30 -9.09
CA LEU A 331 3.93 2.10 -7.68
C LEU A 331 2.80 2.50 -6.73
N PHE A 332 2.21 3.69 -6.89
CA PHE A 332 1.14 4.15 -5.99
C PHE A 332 -0.11 3.30 -6.11
N LEU A 333 -0.53 2.96 -7.33
CA LEU A 333 -1.75 2.20 -7.52
C LEU A 333 -1.51 0.71 -7.39
N ALA A 334 -0.42 0.13 -7.90
CA ALA A 334 -0.20 -1.31 -7.81
C ALA A 334 0.41 -1.72 -6.48
N HIS A 335 1.36 -0.99 -5.87
CA HIS A 335 1.98 -1.41 -4.60
C HIS A 335 1.17 -0.99 -3.39
N TYR A 336 0.91 0.31 -3.26
CA TYR A 336 0.37 0.84 -2.01
C TYR A 336 -1.03 0.30 -1.76
N LEU A 337 -1.85 0.42 -2.78
CA LEU A 337 -3.28 0.49 -2.62
C LEU A 337 -3.93 -0.90 -2.43
N PRO A 338 -3.51 -2.00 -3.08
CA PRO A 338 -4.07 -3.32 -2.84
C PRO A 338 -3.69 -3.87 -1.47
N ILE A 339 -2.42 -3.77 -1.09
CA ILE A 339 -1.94 -4.27 0.21
C ILE A 339 -2.67 -3.55 1.32
N PHE A 340 -2.78 -2.24 1.17
CA PHE A 340 -3.44 -1.38 2.12
C PHE A 340 -4.94 -1.63 2.23
N VAL A 341 -5.68 -1.58 1.11
CA VAL A 341 -7.12 -1.87 1.08
C VAL A 341 -7.39 -3.27 1.63
N MET A 342 -6.55 -4.25 1.28
CA MET A 342 -6.68 -5.60 1.81
C MET A 342 -6.48 -5.70 3.31
N GLU A 343 -5.47 -5.03 3.85
CA GLU A 343 -5.29 -5.01 5.29
C GLU A 343 -6.37 -4.23 6.02
N SER A 344 -6.87 -3.13 5.45
CA SER A 344 -8.00 -2.39 6.04
C SER A 344 -9.26 -3.26 6.09
N ILE A 345 -9.61 -3.92 4.99
CA ILE A 345 -10.72 -4.88 4.92
C ILE A 345 -10.51 -6.00 5.94
N TYR A 346 -9.30 -6.57 5.99
CA TYR A 346 -9.01 -7.67 6.90
C TYR A 346 -9.12 -7.21 8.36
N CYS A 347 -8.55 -6.07 8.73
CA CYS A 347 -8.64 -5.53 10.09
C CYS A 347 -10.09 -5.26 10.50
N TRP A 348 -10.93 -4.84 9.55
CA TRP A 348 -12.35 -4.64 9.78
C TRP A 348 -13.10 -5.96 9.97
N MET A 349 -12.82 -6.96 9.14
CA MET A 349 -13.46 -8.27 9.19
C MET A 349 -13.01 -9.14 10.37
N PHE A 350 -11.72 -9.10 10.68
CA PHE A 350 -11.05 -9.95 11.67
C PHE A 350 -10.28 -9.07 12.65
N PRO A 351 -11.02 -8.35 13.52
CA PRO A 351 -10.43 -7.43 14.48
C PRO A 351 -9.43 -8.13 15.41
N PHE A 352 -8.14 -7.81 15.27
CA PHE A 352 -7.06 -8.50 16.01
C PHE A 352 -6.97 -8.07 17.50
N TRP A 353 -7.62 -6.96 17.85
CA TRP A 353 -7.69 -6.38 19.20
C TRP A 353 -8.79 -6.98 20.09
N VAL A 354 -9.58 -7.95 19.60
CA VAL A 354 -10.58 -8.63 20.45
C VAL A 354 -9.85 -9.54 21.43
N SER A 355 -9.60 -9.00 22.63
CA SER A 355 -8.95 -9.70 23.75
C SER A 355 -9.79 -10.89 24.22
N THR A 356 -9.13 -12.01 24.50
CA THR A 356 -9.72 -13.25 25.03
C THR A 356 -10.36 -13.02 26.40
N GLN A 357 -11.68 -13.21 26.44
CA GLN A 357 -12.69 -13.39 27.50
C GLN A 357 -12.51 -12.96 28.99
N GLN A 358 -11.33 -12.61 29.53
CA GLN A 358 -11.14 -12.55 30.99
C GLN A 358 -10.80 -11.16 31.58
N GLN A 359 -11.11 -10.07 30.86
CA GLN A 359 -10.82 -8.70 31.31
C GLN A 359 -12.11 -7.84 31.36
N SER A 360 -12.19 -6.89 32.29
CA SER A 360 -13.42 -6.16 32.63
C SER A 360 -14.13 -5.56 31.39
N ARG A 361 -15.46 -5.76 31.31
CA ARG A 361 -16.28 -5.48 30.12
C ARG A 361 -16.18 -4.02 29.62
N ASN A 362 -16.12 -3.05 30.53
CA ASN A 362 -16.24 -1.63 30.17
C ASN A 362 -14.95 -1.02 29.58
N LEU A 363 -13.80 -1.24 30.24
CA LEU A 363 -12.52 -0.68 29.76
C LEU A 363 -12.09 -1.33 28.42
N ARG A 364 -12.37 -2.62 28.24
CA ARG A 364 -12.11 -3.36 26.99
C ARG A 364 -12.88 -2.80 25.80
N TRP A 365 -14.16 -2.46 25.99
CA TRP A 365 -15.01 -2.00 24.90
C TRP A 365 -14.55 -0.62 24.38
N PHE A 366 -14.21 0.29 25.29
CA PHE A 366 -13.75 1.63 24.92
C PHE A 366 -12.38 1.57 24.22
N THR A 367 -11.41 0.86 24.80
CA THR A 367 -10.06 0.71 24.24
C THR A 367 -10.07 0.04 22.87
N SER A 368 -10.89 -1.01 22.69
CA SER A 368 -11.04 -1.65 21.39
C SER A 368 -11.63 -0.70 20.35
N ARG A 369 -12.73 -0.01 20.65
CA ARG A 369 -13.34 0.91 19.67
C ARG A 369 -12.43 2.07 19.30
N ALA A 370 -11.75 2.65 20.28
CA ALA A 370 -10.78 3.73 20.06
C ALA A 370 -9.61 3.27 19.18
N CYS A 371 -9.06 2.08 19.43
CA CYS A 371 -7.98 1.52 18.61
C CYS A 371 -8.43 1.31 17.15
N ASN A 372 -9.66 0.84 16.93
CA ASN A 372 -10.22 0.65 15.59
C ASN A 372 -10.42 1.95 14.88
N ALA A 373 -11.00 2.93 15.57
CA ALA A 373 -11.22 4.26 15.04
C ALA A 373 -9.88 4.89 14.64
N LEU A 374 -8.85 4.77 15.49
CA LEU A 374 -7.51 5.26 15.21
C LEU A 374 -6.87 4.54 14.01
N CYS A 375 -6.95 3.21 13.94
CA CYS A 375 -6.42 2.46 12.81
C CYS A 375 -7.14 2.83 11.51
N ASN A 376 -8.47 2.94 11.53
CA ASN A 376 -9.27 3.35 10.37
C ASN A 376 -8.98 4.81 9.96
N LEU A 377 -8.77 5.71 10.93
CA LEU A 377 -8.40 7.10 10.65
C LEU A 377 -7.01 7.18 10.03
N MET A 378 -6.04 6.44 10.57
CA MET A 378 -4.71 6.30 9.99
C MET A 378 -4.80 5.71 8.58
N PHE A 379 -5.70 4.73 8.38
CA PHE A 379 -5.89 4.16 7.05
C PHE A 379 -6.48 5.18 6.07
N LEU A 380 -7.51 5.91 6.47
CA LEU A 380 -8.09 6.96 5.65
C LEU A 380 -7.06 8.04 5.32
N TYR A 381 -6.28 8.48 6.31
CA TYR A 381 -5.22 9.48 6.16
C TYR A 381 -4.21 9.07 5.08
N MET A 382 -3.65 7.87 5.19
CA MET A 382 -2.68 7.41 4.21
C MET A 382 -3.30 7.21 2.82
N HIS A 383 -4.56 6.78 2.74
CA HIS A 383 -5.27 6.66 1.48
C HIS A 383 -5.41 8.01 0.77
N VAL A 384 -5.80 9.05 1.52
CA VAL A 384 -5.92 10.42 1.01
C VAL A 384 -4.57 10.95 0.53
N ILE A 385 -3.49 10.70 1.27
CA ILE A 385 -2.15 11.13 0.83
C ILE A 385 -1.75 10.45 -0.49
N VAL A 386 -2.00 9.15 -0.63
CA VAL A 386 -1.62 8.43 -1.84
C VAL A 386 -2.47 8.86 -3.02
N LEU A 387 -3.79 9.03 -2.85
CA LEU A 387 -4.65 9.61 -3.88
C LEU A 387 -4.18 11.02 -4.29
N HIS A 388 -3.74 11.83 -3.34
CA HIS A 388 -3.18 13.15 -3.62
C HIS A 388 -1.86 13.07 -4.39
N ALA A 389 -0.95 12.19 -3.98
CA ALA A 389 0.31 11.96 -4.70
C ALA A 389 0.03 11.49 -6.14
N THR A 390 -0.90 10.54 -6.33
CA THR A 390 -1.39 10.10 -7.64
C THR A 390 -1.95 11.27 -8.45
N TYR A 391 -2.77 12.14 -7.85
CA TYR A 391 -3.27 13.35 -8.51
C TYR A 391 -2.13 14.27 -8.97
N GLN A 392 -1.12 14.51 -8.14
CA GLN A 392 0.01 15.37 -8.49
C GLN A 392 0.85 14.76 -9.62
N THR A 393 1.12 13.46 -9.52
CA THR A 393 1.81 12.68 -10.56
C THR A 393 1.08 12.78 -11.90
N THR A 394 -0.24 12.59 -11.90
CA THR A 394 -1.06 12.70 -13.13
C THR A 394 -1.20 14.13 -13.65
N ALA A 395 -1.26 15.12 -12.78
CA ALA A 395 -1.46 16.50 -13.20
C ALA A 395 -0.18 17.13 -13.77
N TYR A 396 1.00 16.72 -13.32
CA TYR A 396 2.24 17.46 -13.61
C TYR A 396 3.38 16.64 -14.19
N PHE A 397 3.48 15.35 -13.89
CA PHE A 397 4.72 14.59 -14.08
C PHE A 397 4.63 13.52 -15.17
N HIS A 398 3.42 13.27 -15.70
CA HIS A 398 3.19 12.27 -16.75
C HIS A 398 2.17 12.76 -17.76
N THR A 399 2.31 12.26 -18.99
CA THR A 399 1.34 12.49 -20.05
C THR A 399 0.09 11.63 -19.87
N SER A 400 -1.00 11.96 -20.57
CA SER A 400 -2.25 11.21 -20.47
C SER A 400 -2.07 9.74 -20.89
N ALA A 401 -1.26 9.51 -21.92
CA ALA A 401 -0.95 8.18 -22.43
C ALA A 401 -0.19 7.33 -21.38
N GLU A 402 0.84 7.89 -20.76
CA GLU A 402 1.61 7.24 -19.68
C GLU A 402 0.69 6.84 -18.52
N ILE A 403 -0.24 7.72 -18.14
CA ILE A 403 -1.20 7.49 -17.06
C ILE A 403 -2.16 6.35 -17.41
N ILE A 404 -2.72 6.32 -18.63
CA ILE A 404 -3.64 5.27 -19.09
C ILE A 404 -2.93 3.91 -19.09
N VAL A 405 -1.72 3.85 -19.64
CA VAL A 405 -0.94 2.60 -19.68
C VAL A 405 -0.59 2.14 -18.26
N GLY A 406 -0.08 3.05 -17.41
CA GLY A 406 0.22 2.74 -16.00
C GLY A 406 -1.01 2.24 -15.24
N TYR A 407 -2.21 2.79 -15.53
CA TYR A 407 -3.47 2.33 -14.97
C TYR A 407 -3.87 0.93 -15.44
N ILE A 408 -3.72 0.63 -16.74
CA ILE A 408 -4.00 -0.70 -17.31
C ILE A 408 -3.06 -1.76 -16.71
N ILE A 409 -1.76 -1.45 -16.62
CA ILE A 409 -0.75 -2.32 -15.99
C ILE A 409 -1.16 -2.62 -14.54
N THR A 410 -1.54 -1.57 -13.80
CA THR A 410 -2.05 -1.72 -12.43
C THR A 410 -3.24 -2.69 -12.37
N TRP A 411 -4.22 -2.56 -13.27
CA TRP A 411 -5.37 -3.46 -13.34
C TRP A 411 -4.95 -4.93 -13.53
N ILE A 412 -4.07 -5.20 -14.49
CA ILE A 412 -3.57 -6.54 -14.79
C ILE A 412 -2.93 -7.17 -13.54
N LEU A 413 -2.23 -6.38 -12.73
CA LEU A 413 -1.54 -6.84 -11.52
C LEU A 413 -2.46 -7.01 -10.30
N GLN A 414 -3.56 -6.28 -10.27
CA GLN A 414 -4.49 -6.30 -9.14
C GLN A 414 -5.60 -7.32 -9.30
N LEU A 415 -6.12 -7.51 -10.52
CA LEU A 415 -7.24 -8.42 -10.79
C LEU A 415 -6.98 -9.86 -10.31
N PRO A 416 -5.78 -10.47 -10.51
CA PRO A 416 -5.51 -11.81 -10.00
C PRO A 416 -5.57 -11.90 -8.48
N VAL A 417 -5.06 -10.88 -7.77
CA VAL A 417 -5.11 -10.81 -6.30
C VAL A 417 -6.56 -10.68 -5.84
N PHE A 418 -7.34 -9.80 -6.46
CA PHE A 418 -8.76 -9.65 -6.18
C PHE A 418 -9.56 -10.94 -6.45
N TYR A 419 -9.28 -11.61 -7.57
CA TYR A 419 -9.90 -12.87 -7.94
C TYR A 419 -9.61 -13.96 -6.91
N LEU A 420 -8.36 -14.10 -6.48
CA LEU A 420 -7.92 -15.05 -5.44
C LEU A 420 -8.67 -14.86 -4.13
N LEU A 421 -9.00 -13.61 -3.77
CA LEU A 421 -9.74 -13.29 -2.55
C LEU A 421 -11.23 -13.60 -2.65
N CYS A 422 -11.81 -13.45 -3.84
CA CYS A 422 -13.23 -13.68 -4.08
C CYS A 422 -13.55 -15.14 -4.44
N TYR A 423 -12.57 -15.90 -4.92
CA TYR A 423 -12.79 -17.22 -5.50
C TYR A 423 -12.52 -18.35 -4.50
N GLU A 424 -13.54 -19.15 -4.23
CA GLU A 424 -13.54 -20.12 -3.13
C GLU A 424 -12.68 -21.36 -3.41
N LYS A 425 -12.59 -21.81 -4.67
CA LYS A 425 -12.00 -23.12 -5.00
C LYS A 425 -10.49 -23.21 -4.77
N TRP A 426 -9.81 -22.10 -4.50
CA TRP A 426 -8.34 -22.04 -4.38
C TRP A 426 -7.86 -22.12 -2.93
N SER A 427 -8.33 -23.12 -2.19
CA SER A 427 -8.09 -23.26 -0.75
C SER A 427 -6.60 -23.28 -0.37
N ILE A 428 -5.76 -23.92 -1.20
CA ILE A 428 -4.31 -24.00 -0.98
C ILE A 428 -3.67 -22.61 -1.07
N LEU A 429 -4.00 -21.86 -2.12
CA LEU A 429 -3.44 -20.53 -2.35
C LEU A 429 -3.95 -19.52 -1.32
N ARG A 430 -5.23 -19.63 -0.94
CA ARG A 430 -5.82 -18.84 0.15
C ARG A 430 -5.11 -19.10 1.48
N GLN A 431 -4.79 -20.36 1.78
CA GLN A 431 -4.01 -20.72 2.97
C GLN A 431 -2.59 -20.14 2.93
N PHE A 432 -1.95 -20.15 1.76
CA PHE A 432 -0.63 -19.55 1.56
C PHE A 432 -0.66 -18.04 1.85
N VAL A 433 -1.71 -17.36 1.39
CA VAL A 433 -1.97 -15.93 1.67
C VAL A 433 -2.48 -15.69 3.10
N GLY A 434 -2.56 -16.72 3.96
CA GLY A 434 -3.01 -16.57 5.35
C GLY A 434 -4.50 -16.21 5.49
N LEU A 435 -5.34 -16.60 4.53
CA LEU A 435 -6.79 -16.54 4.70
C LEU A 435 -7.27 -17.78 5.46
N PRO A 436 -8.20 -17.63 6.42
CA PRO A 436 -8.74 -18.76 7.16
C PRO A 436 -9.46 -19.75 6.22
N ASN A 437 -9.13 -21.04 6.36
CA ASN A 437 -9.71 -22.14 5.57
C ASN A 437 -11.00 -22.71 6.21
N ASP A 438 -11.53 -22.06 7.24
CA ASP A 438 -12.50 -22.65 8.17
C ASP A 438 -13.79 -23.12 7.46
N VAL A 439 -14.22 -22.41 6.40
CA VAL A 439 -15.38 -22.77 5.56
C VAL A 439 -15.28 -24.19 4.99
N LEU A 440 -14.07 -24.70 4.70
CA LEU A 440 -13.88 -26.03 4.12
C LEU A 440 -13.68 -27.14 5.15
N LYS A 441 -13.26 -26.80 6.38
CA LYS A 441 -13.05 -27.80 7.43
C LYS A 441 -14.36 -28.27 8.04
N GLU A 442 -15.34 -27.39 8.20
CA GLU A 442 -16.66 -27.76 8.75
C GLU A 442 -17.51 -28.54 7.74
N SER A 443 -17.47 -28.20 6.44
CA SER A 443 -18.17 -28.98 5.41
C SER A 443 -17.65 -30.43 5.27
N ARG A 444 -16.36 -30.68 5.52
CA ARG A 444 -15.82 -32.06 5.53
C ARG A 444 -16.18 -32.84 6.78
N ARG A 445 -16.30 -32.18 7.94
CA ARG A 445 -16.76 -32.84 9.17
C ARG A 445 -18.23 -33.24 9.09
N GLY A 446 -19.06 -32.45 8.41
CA GLY A 446 -20.47 -32.78 8.17
C GLY A 446 -20.71 -33.93 7.20
N LYS A 447 -19.75 -34.27 6.33
CA LYS A 447 -19.85 -35.41 5.39
C LYS A 447 -19.22 -36.71 5.90
N ALA A 448 -18.43 -36.64 6.97
CA ALA A 448 -17.76 -37.80 7.59
C ALA A 448 -18.52 -38.33 8.83
N MET A 449 -19.65 -37.71 9.17
CA MET A 449 -20.68 -38.19 10.10
C MET A 449 -21.92 -38.55 9.30
#